data_AF-A0A553UJK1-F1
#
_entry.id   AF-A0A553UJK1-F1
#
_cell.length_a   1.000
_cell.length_b   1.000
_cell.length_c   1.000
_cell.angle_alpha   90.00
_cell.angle_beta   90.00
_cell.angle_gamma   90.00
#
_symmetry.space_group_name_H-M   'P 1'
#
loop_
_entity.id
_entity.type
_entity.pdbx_description
1 polymer ?
#
loop_
_entity_poly.entity_id
_entity_poly.type
_entity_poly.pdbx_seq_one_letter_code
_entity_poly.pdbx_strand_id
1 'polypeptide(L)' 'MADLSAEREPQSRRPQYVMTLWRTAGGIWQGRLKSLHDGAEQLVGDLRDLPSVLAAVPDNTGSDHKENHA' A
#
# COMPACT_ATOMS: atom_id res chain seq x y z
N MET A 1 13.45 -24.72 26.35
CA MET A 1 12.15 -24.06 26.10
C MET A 1 12.40 -23.00 25.05
N ALA A 2 11.75 -23.05 23.89
CA ALA A 2 11.89 -22.00 22.88
C ALA A 2 10.97 -20.85 23.28
N ASP A 3 11.55 -19.68 23.53
CA ASP A 3 10.81 -18.44 23.73
C ASP A 3 10.25 -18.01 22.35
N LEU A 4 8.95 -18.19 22.17
CA LEU A 4 8.22 -17.83 20.96
C LEU A 4 7.63 -16.41 21.06
N SER A 5 8.08 -15.59 22.01
CA SER A 5 7.58 -14.24 22.23
C SER A 5 8.20 -13.21 21.28
N ALA A 6 8.45 -13.59 20.03
CA ALA A 6 8.60 -12.61 18.96
C ALA A 6 7.20 -12.15 18.53
N GLU A 7 6.47 -11.54 19.45
CA GLU A 7 5.39 -10.63 19.10
C GLU A 7 6.04 -9.52 18.29
N ARG A 8 6.07 -9.69 16.96
CA ARG A 8 6.39 -8.61 16.04
C ARG A 8 5.33 -7.56 16.27
N GLU A 9 5.62 -6.58 17.13
CA GLU A 9 4.86 -5.35 17.16
C GLU A 9 4.70 -4.91 15.70
N PRO A 10 3.46 -4.68 15.24
CA PRO A 10 3.27 -4.17 13.89
C PRO A 10 3.95 -2.82 13.88
N GLN A 11 5.14 -2.74 13.28
CA GLN A 11 5.81 -1.48 12.99
C GLN A 11 4.73 -0.57 12.44
N SER A 12 4.41 0.52 13.16
CA SER A 12 3.40 1.49 12.76
C SER A 12 3.92 2.20 11.51
N ARG A 13 3.79 1.52 10.38
CA ARG A 13 4.17 2.05 9.07
C ARG A 13 3.11 3.07 8.74
N ARG A 14 3.55 4.32 8.60
CA ARG A 14 2.68 5.40 8.12
C ARG A 14 1.95 4.91 6.87
N PRO A 15 0.61 5.09 6.79
CA PRO A 15 -0.13 4.74 5.60
C PRO A 15 0.51 5.41 4.37
N GLN A 16 0.66 4.66 3.29
CA GLN A 16 1.20 5.19 2.04
C GLN A 16 0.10 5.67 1.09
N TYR A 17 -1.11 5.14 1.26
CA TYR A 17 -2.26 5.45 0.41
C TYR A 17 -3.53 5.59 1.24
N VAL A 18 -4.46 6.37 0.70
CA VAL A 18 -5.86 6.37 1.11
C VAL A 18 -6.74 6.00 -0.07
N MET A 19 -7.81 5.27 0.18
CA MET A 19 -8.74 4.85 -0.85
C MET A 19 -10.17 5.22 -0.48
N THR A 20 -10.87 5.84 -1.42
CA THR A 20 -12.32 6.04 -1.35
C THR A 20 -13.00 5.02 -2.23
N LEU A 21 -13.98 4.30 -1.68
CA LEU A 21 -14.74 3.26 -2.36
C LEU A 21 -16.18 3.70 -2.59
N TRP A 22 -16.74 3.36 -3.74
CA TRP A 22 -18.15 3.52 -4.04
C TRP A 22 -18.67 2.37 -4.90
N ARG A 23 -19.96 2.11 -4.80
CA ARG A 23 -20.64 1.09 -5.61
C ARG A 23 -21.46 1.77 -6.69
N THR A 24 -21.25 1.36 -7.93
CA THR A 24 -22.04 1.82 -9.07
C THR A 24 -23.46 1.24 -9.03
N ALA A 25 -24.38 1.81 -9.84
CA ALA A 25 -25.74 1.29 -9.99
C ALA A 25 -25.77 -0.16 -10.51
N GLY A 26 -24.79 -0.57 -11.31
CA GLY A 26 -24.60 -1.95 -11.78
C GLY A 26 -24.00 -2.89 -10.73
N GLY A 27 -23.79 -2.43 -9.50
CA GLY A 27 -23.28 -3.23 -8.40
C GLY A 27 -21.76 -3.43 -8.39
N ILE A 28 -21.03 -2.84 -9.35
CA ILE A 28 -19.56 -2.90 -9.45
C ILE A 28 -18.94 -1.95 -8.42
N TRP A 29 -17.95 -2.45 -7.67
CA TRP A 29 -17.14 -1.65 -6.77
C TRP A 29 -16.04 -0.92 -7.53
N GLN A 30 -16.05 0.39 -7.39
CA GLN A 30 -15.05 1.30 -7.92
C GLN A 30 -14.37 2.02 -6.78
N GLY A 31 -13.20 2.56 -7.05
CA GLY A 31 -12.52 3.39 -6.08
C GLY A 31 -11.57 4.39 -6.70
N ARG A 32 -11.10 5.29 -5.83
CA ARG A 32 -10.01 6.20 -6.12
C ARG A 32 -8.93 5.96 -5.09
N LEU A 33 -7.74 5.61 -5.56
CA LEU A 33 -6.55 5.50 -4.75
C LEU A 33 -5.78 6.82 -4.81
N LYS A 34 -5.36 7.33 -3.67
CA LYS A 34 -4.51 8.51 -3.57
C LYS A 34 -3.24 8.19 -2.79
N SER A 35 -2.11 8.49 -3.38
CA SER A 35 -0.81 8.45 -2.71
C SER A 35 -0.72 9.58 -1.68
N LEU A 36 -0.31 9.23 -0.46
CA LEU A 36 -0.02 10.19 0.60
C LEU A 36 1.38 10.78 0.50
N HIS A 37 2.23 10.25 -0.38
CA HIS A 37 3.59 10.74 -0.59
C HIS A 37 3.63 11.95 -1.52
N ASP A 38 3.03 11.82 -2.70
CA ASP A 38 3.06 12.81 -3.79
C ASP A 38 1.68 13.37 -4.16
N GLY A 39 0.61 12.83 -3.56
CA GLY A 39 -0.75 13.25 -3.86
C GLY A 39 -1.33 12.70 -5.16
N ALA A 40 -0.61 11.84 -5.89
CA ALA A 40 -1.08 11.26 -7.14
C ALA A 40 -2.37 10.46 -6.94
N GLU A 41 -3.33 10.62 -7.85
CA GLU A 41 -4.64 9.97 -7.81
C GLU A 41 -4.81 9.01 -8.99
N GLN A 42 -5.32 7.81 -8.71
CA GLN A 42 -5.62 6.81 -9.72
C GLN A 42 -7.03 6.25 -9.52
N LEU A 43 -7.78 6.12 -10.62
CA LEU A 43 -9.08 5.47 -10.63
C LEU A 43 -8.93 3.95 -10.75
N VAL A 44 -9.69 3.24 -9.92
CA VAL A 44 -9.80 1.78 -9.91
C VAL A 44 -11.21 1.44 -10.40
N GLY A 45 -11.31 0.99 -11.66
CA GLY A 45 -12.59 0.69 -12.33
C GLY A 45 -13.28 -0.57 -11.83
N ASP A 46 -12.50 -1.50 -11.29
CA ASP A 46 -12.95 -2.70 -10.59
C ASP A 46 -12.00 -2.98 -9.43
N LEU A 47 -12.54 -3.19 -8.22
CA LEU A 47 -11.73 -3.48 -7.03
C LEU A 47 -10.81 -4.69 -7.19
N ARG A 48 -11.15 -5.63 -8.07
CA ARG A 48 -10.31 -6.79 -8.41
C ARG A 48 -8.98 -6.41 -9.05
N ASP A 49 -8.89 -5.23 -9.67
CA ASP A 49 -7.69 -4.72 -10.33
C ASP A 49 -6.75 -3.98 -9.36
N LEU A 50 -7.18 -3.74 -8.12
CA LEU A 50 -6.40 -3.01 -7.11
C LEU A 50 -4.99 -3.59 -6.87
N PRO A 51 -4.76 -4.92 -6.84
CA PRO A 51 -3.41 -5.45 -6.69
C PRO A 51 -2.46 -5.02 -7.81
N SER A 52 -2.92 -4.98 -9.06
CA SER A 52 -2.12 -4.52 -10.20
C SER A 52 -1.84 -3.02 -10.13
N VAL A 53 -2.81 -2.23 -9.66
CA VAL A 53 -2.65 -0.80 -9.43
C VAL A 53 -1.57 -0.54 -8.37
N LEU A 54 -1.58 -1.28 -7.26
CA LEU A 54 -0.59 -1.16 -6.20
C LEU A 54 0.80 -1.64 -6.63
N ALA A 55 0.88 -2.71 -7.42
CA ALA A 55 2.15 -3.24 -7.94
C ALA A 55 2.81 -2.35 -9.00
N ALA A 56 2.03 -1.51 -9.70
CA ALA A 56 2.56 -0.56 -10.66
C ALA A 56 3.18 0.68 -10.02
N VAL A 57 2.92 0.92 -8.72
CA VAL A 57 3.56 2.04 -8.03
C VAL A 57 4.95 1.60 -7.60
N PRO A 58 6.02 2.27 -8.08
CA PRO A 58 7.36 1.92 -7.67
C PRO A 58 7.49 2.04 -6.15
N ASP A 59 7.95 0.97 -5.51
CA ASP A 59 8.35 0.96 -4.12
C ASP A 59 9.47 1.99 -3.93
N ASN A 60 9.09 3.23 -3.63
CA ASN A 60 10.01 4.25 -3.13
C ASN A 60 10.29 4.06 -1.63
N THR A 61 10.06 2.84 -1.11
CA THR A 61 10.64 2.43 0.16
C THR A 61 12.15 2.35 -0.05
N GLY A 62 12.84 3.38 0.45
CA GLY A 62 14.26 3.63 0.25
C GLY A 62 15.10 2.37 0.26
N SER A 63 15.88 2.22 -0.81
CA SER A 63 17.15 1.53 -0.77
C SER A 63 18.10 2.31 0.15
N ASP A 64 17.88 2.23 1.45
CA ASP A 64 18.95 2.40 2.42
C ASP A 64 19.48 0.99 2.75
N HIS A 65 19.96 0.27 1.73
CA HIS A 65 21.04 -0.68 1.97
C HIS A 65 22.25 0.16 2.31
N LYS A 66 22.37 0.44 3.60
CA LYS A 66 23.52 1.03 4.24
C LYS A 66 24.74 0.17 3.87
N GLU A 67 25.40 0.54 2.78
CA GLU A 67 26.82 0.29 2.62
C GLU A 67 27.53 0.88 3.84
N ASN A 68 28.59 0.17 4.29
CA ASN A 68 29.50 0.41 5.42
C ASN A 68 29.35 -0.65 6.53
N HIS A 69 30.41 -1.38 6.95
CA HIS A 69 31.82 -1.01 7.06
C HIS A 69 32.75 -2.24 7.08
N ALA A 70 33.97 -2.00 6.57
CA ALA A 70 35.29 -2.51 6.97
C ALA A 70 35.67 -3.97 6.65
#